data_AF-A0A7C6B1K0-F1
#
_entry.id   AF-A0A7C6B1K0-F1
#
_cell.length_a   1.000
_cell.length_b   1.000
_cell.length_c   1.000
_cell.angle_alpha   90.00
_cell.angle_beta   90.00
_cell.angle_gamma   90.00
#
_symmetry.space_group_name_H-M   'P 1'
#
loop_
_entity.id
_entity.type
_entity.pdbx_description
1 polymer ?
#
loop_
_entity_poly.entity_id
_entity_poly.type
_entity_poly.pdbx_seq_one_letter_code
_entity_poly.pdbx_strand_id
1 'polypeptide(L)'
;MSGKPYTVSEVNHPFPHQYACEGIPILAAYAAFQDWDGIFWYTLAHSEIVEIDPRIGGHFDLAFDPVKMCQLPVGALAFLRGDVQTAKETIHRSYTAEQVRESIRLGNQQELWPFFTPGFPLAMPLKHAVRVSSFDGPPTASFPDVSENPITSDTGEISWWVGNDNTGLVVVDSPRWQTLVGHCQTARGKTNNLRLQVTNSFCAVTLTSLEEQPIAEANRLLLTACSQVANQGQVWNKERTSLDDWGKSPTVIEPVKGALTLVNMKAAGIGVQPLDAEGRPQGAAFAAEKNDEGWLIPLGNTVTTWYLLTIERDGTSSFE
;
A
#
# COMPACT_ATOMS: atom_id res chain seq x y z
N MET A 1 -17.52 1.78 16.00
CA MET A 1 -18.26 1.11 17.11
C MET A 1 -18.55 -0.32 16.68
N SER A 2 -18.59 -1.28 17.60
CA SER A 2 -18.96 -2.66 17.28
C SER A 2 -20.37 -2.71 16.67
N GLY A 3 -20.55 -3.52 15.62
CA GLY A 3 -21.82 -3.68 14.93
C GLY A 3 -22.33 -2.46 14.14
N LYS A 4 -21.49 -1.44 13.93
CA LYS A 4 -21.81 -0.29 13.07
C LYS A 4 -20.80 -0.19 11.92
N PRO A 5 -21.22 0.31 10.75
CA PRO A 5 -20.28 0.61 9.68
C PRO A 5 -19.14 1.53 10.15
N TYR A 6 -17.92 1.25 9.70
CA TYR A 6 -16.73 2.06 9.94
C TYR A 6 -16.18 2.57 8.63
N THR A 7 -16.26 3.87 8.42
CA THR A 7 -15.69 4.55 7.26
C THR A 7 -14.63 5.54 7.70
N VAL A 8 -13.53 5.64 6.95
CA VAL A 8 -12.58 6.75 7.05
C VAL A 8 -12.94 7.78 5.99
N SER A 9 -13.65 8.82 6.42
CA SER A 9 -14.21 9.86 5.53
C SER A 9 -13.14 10.71 4.84
N GLU A 10 -11.94 10.79 5.41
CA GLU A 10 -10.81 11.51 4.84
C GLU A 10 -9.49 10.85 5.25
N VAL A 11 -8.65 10.52 4.26
CA VAL A 11 -7.27 10.08 4.46
C VAL A 11 -6.38 10.60 3.34
N ASN A 12 -5.12 10.91 3.66
CA ASN A 12 -4.11 11.27 2.67
C ASN A 12 -2.71 10.96 3.19
N HIS A 13 -1.75 10.91 2.27
CA HIS A 13 -0.32 10.98 2.56
C HIS A 13 0.23 12.29 1.98
N PRO A 14 0.32 13.38 2.76
CA PRO A 14 0.52 14.72 2.22
C PRO A 14 1.82 14.87 1.41
N PHE A 15 1.75 15.60 0.30
CA PHE A 15 2.90 16.01 -0.49
C PHE A 15 3.59 17.24 0.16
N PRO A 16 4.92 17.34 0.15
CA PRO A 16 5.85 16.32 -0.30
C PRO A 16 6.07 15.27 0.82
N HIS A 17 6.28 14.00 0.47
CA HIS A 17 6.70 13.00 1.43
C HIS A 17 7.52 11.89 0.76
N GLN A 18 8.68 11.56 1.34
CA GLN A 18 9.63 10.62 0.73
C GLN A 18 9.11 9.18 0.65
N TYR A 19 8.19 8.83 1.53
CA TYR A 19 7.59 7.49 1.62
C TYR A 19 6.11 7.47 1.22
N ALA A 20 5.62 8.50 0.51
CA ALA A 20 4.20 8.65 0.19
C ALA A 20 3.60 7.45 -0.57
N CYS A 21 4.42 6.69 -1.30
CA CYS A 21 4.01 5.51 -2.04
C CYS A 21 3.54 4.36 -1.13
N GLU A 22 3.74 4.46 0.20
CA GLU A 22 3.31 3.42 1.14
C GLU A 22 1.81 3.47 1.47
N GLY A 23 1.22 4.67 1.42
CA GLY A 23 -0.06 4.95 2.06
C GLY A 23 -1.21 4.10 1.50
N ILE A 24 -1.43 4.14 0.19
CA ILE A 24 -2.55 3.43 -0.45
C ILE A 24 -2.48 1.91 -0.26
N PRO A 25 -1.37 1.23 -0.63
CA PRO A 25 -1.32 -0.22 -0.51
C PRO A 25 -1.42 -0.72 0.94
N ILE A 26 -0.75 -0.06 1.90
CA ILE A 26 -0.82 -0.45 3.32
C ILE A 26 -2.24 -0.24 3.86
N LEU A 27 -2.85 0.92 3.56
CA LEU A 27 -4.17 1.24 4.09
C LEU A 27 -5.25 0.33 3.51
N ALA A 28 -5.21 0.04 2.21
CA ALA A 28 -6.16 -0.90 1.61
C ALA A 28 -6.07 -2.30 2.25
N ALA A 29 -4.85 -2.76 2.59
CA ALA A 29 -4.63 -4.07 3.20
C ALA A 29 -5.20 -4.12 4.61
N TYR A 30 -4.84 -3.13 5.44
CA TYR A 30 -5.34 -3.08 6.81
C TYR A 30 -6.83 -2.72 6.90
N ALA A 31 -7.38 -1.95 5.97
CA ALA A 31 -8.81 -1.66 5.94
C ALA A 31 -9.64 -2.90 5.60
N ALA A 32 -9.19 -3.71 4.63
CA ALA A 32 -9.82 -5.00 4.33
C ALA A 32 -9.69 -5.96 5.52
N PHE A 33 -8.48 -6.09 6.07
CA PHE A 33 -8.23 -6.89 7.28
C PHE A 33 -9.09 -6.48 8.48
N GLN A 34 -9.26 -5.18 8.69
CA GLN A 34 -10.05 -4.62 9.78
C GLN A 34 -11.56 -4.64 9.49
N ASP A 35 -12.02 -5.10 8.33
CA ASP A 35 -13.43 -5.07 7.91
C ASP A 35 -14.01 -3.65 7.98
N TRP A 36 -13.37 -2.71 7.30
CA TRP A 36 -13.89 -1.33 7.14
C TRP A 36 -14.90 -1.27 5.98
N ASP A 37 -15.87 -0.37 6.08
CA ASP A 37 -16.94 -0.20 5.10
C ASP A 37 -16.64 0.90 4.06
N GLY A 38 -15.58 1.67 4.24
CA GLY A 38 -15.20 2.69 3.26
C GLY A 38 -13.94 3.48 3.61
N ILE A 39 -13.20 3.85 2.56
CA ILE A 39 -12.01 4.69 2.62
C ILE A 39 -12.17 5.77 1.56
N PHE A 40 -12.04 7.03 1.96
CA PHE A 40 -12.18 8.17 1.07
C PHE A 40 -10.86 8.95 1.02
N TRP A 41 -10.17 8.86 -0.11
CA TRP A 41 -8.90 9.56 -0.33
C TRP A 41 -9.16 11.05 -0.57
N TYR A 42 -8.76 11.87 0.39
CA TYR A 42 -8.84 13.32 0.31
C TYR A 42 -7.53 13.85 -0.26
N THR A 43 -7.45 14.55 -1.38
CA THR A 43 -8.52 14.94 -2.31
C THR A 43 -8.01 14.80 -3.73
N LEU A 44 -8.91 14.68 -4.70
CA LEU A 44 -8.51 14.69 -6.11
C LEU A 44 -7.76 16.00 -6.43
N ALA A 45 -8.35 17.15 -6.12
CA ALA A 45 -7.71 18.47 -6.16
C ALA A 45 -8.54 19.50 -5.38
N HIS A 46 -7.92 20.61 -4.97
CA HIS A 46 -8.62 21.79 -4.44
C HIS A 46 -9.00 22.82 -5.51
N SER A 47 -8.66 22.58 -6.77
CA SER A 47 -8.93 23.45 -7.91
C SER A 47 -9.44 22.63 -9.11
N GLU A 48 -10.01 23.32 -10.11
CA GLU A 48 -10.32 22.72 -11.41
C GLU A 48 -9.06 22.05 -12.00
N ILE A 49 -9.22 20.82 -12.50
CA ILE A 49 -8.10 20.00 -13.02
C ILE A 49 -7.97 20.04 -14.54
N VAL A 50 -8.92 20.69 -15.22
CA VAL A 50 -8.94 20.84 -16.68
C VAL A 50 -8.08 22.05 -17.06
N GLU A 51 -7.19 21.89 -18.05
CA GLU A 51 -6.32 22.95 -18.58
C GLU A 51 -5.33 23.58 -17.57
N ILE A 52 -5.07 22.94 -16.43
CA ILE A 52 -4.08 23.41 -15.47
C ILE A 52 -2.71 22.75 -15.64
N ASP A 53 -1.70 23.42 -15.08
CA ASP A 53 -0.31 22.99 -15.08
C ASP A 53 -0.17 21.60 -14.42
N PRO A 54 0.33 20.54 -15.10
CA PRO A 54 0.29 19.17 -14.62
C PRO A 54 1.39 18.89 -13.58
N ARG A 55 1.27 19.57 -12.43
CA ARG A 55 2.13 19.46 -11.25
C ARG A 55 1.29 19.30 -9.99
N ILE A 56 1.87 18.78 -8.92
CA ILE A 56 1.20 18.73 -7.61
C ILE A 56 1.20 20.14 -7.02
N GLY A 57 0.01 20.75 -6.94
CA GLY A 57 -0.18 22.16 -6.56
C GLY A 57 -0.47 22.40 -5.09
N GLY A 58 -0.95 21.38 -4.38
CA GLY A 58 -1.33 21.45 -2.97
C GLY A 58 -0.93 20.20 -2.20
N HIS A 59 -0.84 20.33 -0.88
CA HIS A 59 -0.35 19.27 0.00
C HIS A 59 -1.19 17.98 -0.04
N PHE A 60 -2.49 18.06 -0.39
CA PHE A 60 -3.36 16.89 -0.41
C PHE A 60 -3.87 16.53 -1.82
N ASP A 61 -3.41 17.22 -2.87
CA ASP A 61 -3.87 17.00 -4.24
C ASP A 61 -3.32 15.69 -4.80
N LEU A 62 -4.20 14.86 -5.38
CA LEU A 62 -3.87 13.56 -5.96
C LEU A 62 -3.81 13.58 -7.49
N ALA A 63 -4.53 14.52 -8.15
CA ALA A 63 -4.78 14.49 -9.59
C ALA A 63 -3.51 14.35 -10.45
N PHE A 64 -2.41 15.00 -10.05
CA PHE A 64 -1.12 14.93 -10.76
C PHE A 64 -0.05 14.14 -10.02
N ASP A 65 -0.44 13.29 -9.06
CA ASP A 65 0.45 12.33 -8.40
C ASP A 65 0.33 10.97 -9.11
N PRO A 66 1.18 10.65 -10.12
CA PRO A 66 1.07 9.40 -10.87
C PRO A 66 1.30 8.16 -10.01
N VAL A 67 1.99 8.30 -8.87
CA VAL A 67 2.21 7.20 -7.92
C VAL A 67 0.89 6.87 -7.25
N LYS A 68 0.22 7.86 -6.64
CA LYS A 68 -1.05 7.60 -5.96
C LYS A 68 -2.17 7.26 -6.94
N MET A 69 -2.24 7.94 -8.09
CA MET A 69 -3.28 7.69 -9.09
C MET A 69 -3.24 6.27 -9.67
N CYS A 70 -2.06 5.66 -9.82
CA CYS A 70 -1.97 4.26 -10.25
C CYS A 70 -2.22 3.26 -9.10
N GLN A 71 -1.88 3.61 -7.86
CA GLN A 71 -2.13 2.77 -6.70
C GLN A 71 -3.60 2.74 -6.28
N LEU A 72 -4.35 3.83 -6.48
CA LEU A 72 -5.78 3.93 -6.14
C LEU A 72 -6.64 2.80 -6.75
N PRO A 73 -6.64 2.54 -8.08
CA PRO A 73 -7.45 1.47 -8.65
C PRO A 73 -7.01 0.08 -8.18
N VAL A 74 -5.71 -0.13 -7.92
CA VAL A 74 -5.17 -1.40 -7.43
C VAL A 74 -5.60 -1.66 -5.98
N GLY A 75 -5.47 -0.66 -5.11
CA GLY A 75 -5.93 -0.73 -3.73
C GLY A 75 -7.46 -0.85 -3.63
N ALA A 76 -8.20 -0.13 -4.49
CA ALA A 76 -9.66 -0.22 -4.55
C ALA A 76 -10.13 -1.62 -4.99
N LEU A 77 -9.51 -2.21 -6.01
CA LEU A 77 -9.81 -3.57 -6.45
C LEU A 77 -9.64 -4.57 -5.30
N ALA A 78 -8.51 -4.49 -4.61
CA ALA A 78 -8.21 -5.42 -3.52
C ALA A 78 -9.13 -5.25 -2.30
N PHE A 79 -9.44 -4.00 -1.94
CA PHE A 79 -10.34 -3.70 -0.84
C PHE A 79 -11.78 -4.15 -1.14
N LEU A 80 -12.32 -3.78 -2.30
CA LEU A 80 -13.71 -4.09 -2.67
C LEU A 80 -13.96 -5.59 -2.89
N ARG A 81 -12.92 -6.33 -3.29
CA ARG A 81 -13.00 -7.78 -3.51
C ARG A 81 -12.70 -8.61 -2.25
N GLY A 82 -12.28 -7.96 -1.16
CA GLY A 82 -11.87 -8.63 0.07
C GLY A 82 -10.66 -9.55 -0.16
N ASP A 83 -9.65 -9.07 -0.90
CA ASP A 83 -8.48 -9.89 -1.23
C ASP A 83 -7.60 -10.20 -0.02
N VAL A 84 -7.69 -9.40 1.03
CA VAL A 84 -7.14 -9.73 2.35
C VAL A 84 -8.29 -10.19 3.25
N GLN A 85 -8.08 -11.33 3.92
CA GLN A 85 -9.02 -11.89 4.88
C GLN A 85 -9.22 -10.94 6.06
N THR A 86 -10.47 -10.84 6.50
CA THR A 86 -10.83 -10.17 7.75
C THR A 86 -10.16 -10.85 8.94
N ALA A 87 -9.80 -10.08 9.97
CA ALA A 87 -9.18 -10.60 11.19
C ALA A 87 -9.97 -11.76 11.81
N LYS A 88 -9.25 -12.75 12.36
CA LYS A 88 -9.84 -13.91 13.05
C LYS A 88 -10.38 -13.54 14.42
N GLU A 89 -9.79 -12.55 15.07
CA GLU A 89 -10.17 -12.06 16.39
C GLU A 89 -10.44 -10.55 16.36
N THR A 90 -11.42 -10.12 17.17
CA THR A 90 -11.72 -8.71 17.40
C THR A 90 -11.48 -8.33 18.86
N ILE A 91 -10.56 -7.41 19.08
CA ILE A 91 -10.25 -6.84 20.40
C ILE A 91 -11.13 -5.63 20.65
N HIS A 92 -11.94 -5.71 21.69
CA HIS A 92 -12.85 -4.65 22.08
C HIS A 92 -12.23 -3.70 23.11
N ARG A 93 -12.36 -2.40 22.85
CA ARG A 93 -12.18 -1.33 23.84
C ARG A 93 -13.54 -0.89 24.36
N SER A 94 -13.64 -0.61 25.66
CA SER A 94 -14.86 -0.13 26.31
C SER A 94 -14.50 0.96 27.31
N TYR A 95 -15.35 1.98 27.44
CA TYR A 95 -15.08 3.11 28.31
C TYR A 95 -16.27 3.37 29.21
N THR A 96 -16.01 3.75 30.47
CA THR A 96 -17.04 4.37 31.31
C THR A 96 -17.33 5.79 30.81
N ALA A 97 -18.52 6.33 31.09
CA ALA A 97 -18.83 7.72 30.76
C ALA A 97 -17.87 8.72 31.43
N GLU A 98 -17.33 8.39 32.60
CA GLU A 98 -16.29 9.19 33.27
C GLU A 98 -14.96 9.19 32.48
N GLN A 99 -14.49 8.02 32.03
CA GLN A 99 -13.28 7.93 31.21
C GLN A 99 -13.40 8.73 29.90
N VAL A 100 -14.58 8.72 29.27
CA VAL A 100 -14.84 9.52 28.06
C VAL A 100 -14.79 11.02 28.37
N ARG A 101 -15.36 11.47 29.48
CA ARG A 101 -15.33 12.89 29.88
C ARG A 101 -13.93 13.34 30.26
N GLU A 102 -13.19 12.51 30.98
CA GLU A 102 -11.85 12.81 31.45
C GLU A 102 -10.78 12.63 30.36
N SER A 103 -11.11 12.00 29.22
CA SER A 103 -10.14 11.80 28.13
C SER A 103 -9.56 13.11 27.59
N ILE A 104 -10.34 14.20 27.63
CA ILE A 104 -9.88 15.54 27.24
C ILE A 104 -8.82 16.12 28.19
N ARG A 105 -8.74 15.60 29.43
CA ARG A 105 -7.80 16.03 30.47
C ARG A 105 -6.60 15.11 30.60
N LEU A 106 -6.51 14.04 29.79
CA LEU A 106 -5.33 13.16 29.80
C LEU A 106 -4.08 13.99 29.46
N GLY A 107 -3.12 13.98 30.39
CA GLY A 107 -1.77 14.50 30.15
C GLY A 107 -1.01 13.63 29.15
N ASN A 108 0.09 14.15 28.61
CA ASN A 108 1.00 13.42 27.71
C ASN A 108 0.29 12.75 26.51
N GLN A 109 -0.66 13.44 25.87
CA GLN A 109 -1.46 12.88 24.77
C GLN A 109 -0.61 12.27 23.64
N GLN A 110 0.60 12.79 23.40
CA GLN A 110 1.54 12.24 22.41
C GLN A 110 1.91 10.78 22.69
N GLU A 111 2.02 10.37 23.97
CA GLU A 111 2.29 8.98 24.36
C GLU A 111 1.10 8.06 24.12
N LEU A 112 -0.09 8.63 23.93
CA LEU A 112 -1.35 7.90 23.72
C LEU A 112 -1.81 7.90 22.26
N TRP A 113 -1.11 8.61 21.37
CA TRP A 113 -1.45 8.62 19.94
C TRP A 113 -1.21 7.24 19.31
N PRO A 114 -2.07 6.80 18.38
CA PRO A 114 -3.28 7.45 17.88
C PRO A 114 -4.57 7.02 18.61
N PHE A 115 -4.48 6.17 19.65
CA PHE A 115 -5.66 5.49 20.21
C PHE A 115 -6.30 6.15 21.42
N PHE A 116 -5.59 7.09 22.07
CA PHE A 116 -6.05 7.84 23.23
C PHE A 116 -6.58 6.93 24.35
N THR A 117 -6.01 5.72 24.43
CA THR A 117 -6.39 4.66 25.38
C THR A 117 -5.14 4.22 26.12
N PRO A 118 -4.96 4.59 27.40
CA PRO A 118 -3.79 4.22 28.17
C PRO A 118 -3.52 2.71 28.15
N GLY A 119 -2.29 2.32 27.83
CA GLY A 119 -1.85 0.92 27.78
C GLY A 119 -2.32 0.13 26.56
N PHE A 120 -3.02 0.72 25.59
CA PHE A 120 -3.42 0.02 24.37
C PHE A 120 -2.21 -0.21 23.44
N PRO A 121 -1.85 -1.47 23.12
CA PRO A 121 -0.67 -1.73 22.31
C PRO A 121 -0.81 -1.22 20.87
N LEU A 122 0.19 -0.47 20.38
CA LEU A 122 0.19 0.07 19.01
C LEU A 122 0.14 -1.01 17.92
N ALA A 123 0.68 -2.20 18.22
CA ALA A 123 0.67 -3.35 17.31
C ALA A 123 -0.68 -4.10 17.29
N MET A 124 -1.58 -3.84 18.25
CA MET A 124 -2.88 -4.51 18.34
C MET A 124 -3.71 -4.44 17.04
N PRO A 125 -3.96 -3.27 16.43
CA PRO A 125 -4.70 -3.16 15.16
C PRO A 125 -3.95 -3.75 13.95
N LEU A 126 -2.67 -4.09 14.09
CA LEU A 126 -1.92 -4.75 13.03
C LEU A 126 -2.05 -6.28 13.12
N LYS A 127 -2.39 -6.79 14.32
CA LYS A 127 -2.55 -8.22 14.60
C LYS A 127 -4.00 -8.70 14.58
N HIS A 128 -4.92 -7.89 15.08
CA HIS A 128 -6.33 -8.24 15.28
C HIS A 128 -7.24 -7.09 14.84
N ALA A 129 -8.51 -7.39 14.56
CA ALA A 129 -9.50 -6.34 14.40
C ALA A 129 -9.67 -5.59 15.73
N VAL A 130 -9.91 -4.28 15.67
CA VAL A 130 -10.13 -3.46 16.87
C VAL A 130 -11.45 -2.72 16.78
N ARG A 131 -12.25 -2.73 17.85
CA ARG A 131 -13.55 -2.03 17.89
C ARG A 131 -13.80 -1.41 19.26
N VAL A 132 -14.41 -0.23 19.29
CA VAL A 132 -15.02 0.28 20.53
C VAL A 132 -16.40 -0.35 20.70
N SER A 133 -16.65 -1.02 21.82
CA SER A 133 -17.94 -1.67 22.12
C SER A 133 -18.90 -0.73 22.87
N SER A 134 -18.41 0.11 23.77
CA SER A 134 -19.23 1.05 24.55
C SER A 134 -18.47 2.32 24.96
N PHE A 135 -19.21 3.42 25.10
CA PHE A 135 -18.76 4.69 25.70
C PHE A 135 -19.39 4.94 27.08
N ASP A 136 -20.23 4.01 27.55
CA ASP A 136 -20.86 4.03 28.87
C ASP A 136 -20.94 2.59 29.42
N GLY A 137 -19.84 1.86 29.28
CA GLY A 137 -19.69 0.47 29.68
C GLY A 137 -18.65 0.31 30.80
N PRO A 138 -18.22 -0.92 31.10
CA PRO A 138 -17.07 -1.14 31.96
C PRO A 138 -15.80 -0.54 31.33
N PRO A 139 -14.79 -0.20 32.16
CA PRO A 139 -13.49 0.23 31.65
C PRO A 139 -12.83 -0.86 30.81
N THR A 140 -11.92 -0.47 29.91
CA THR A 140 -11.27 -1.43 29.03
C THR A 140 -10.46 -2.44 29.84
N ALA A 141 -10.56 -3.72 29.47
CA ALA A 141 -9.78 -4.79 30.06
C ALA A 141 -8.28 -4.63 29.77
N SER A 142 -7.44 -5.38 30.51
CA SER A 142 -6.02 -5.51 30.17
C SER A 142 -5.86 -6.15 28.80
N PHE A 143 -4.87 -5.68 28.03
CA PHE A 143 -4.55 -6.20 26.72
C PHE A 143 -3.44 -7.25 26.81
N PRO A 144 -3.46 -8.29 25.96
CA PRO A 144 -2.31 -9.17 25.82
C PRO A 144 -1.13 -8.39 25.25
N ASP A 145 0.07 -8.87 25.55
CA ASP A 145 1.27 -8.39 24.88
C ASP A 145 1.28 -8.90 23.43
N VAL A 146 1.58 -7.99 22.51
CA VAL A 146 1.65 -8.23 21.07
C VAL A 146 2.97 -7.72 20.49
N SER A 147 4.01 -7.59 21.34
CA SER A 147 5.35 -7.19 20.91
C SER A 147 6.10 -8.35 20.25
N GLU A 148 5.79 -8.61 18.98
CA GLU A 148 6.54 -9.51 18.12
C GLU A 148 7.09 -8.77 16.89
N ASN A 149 8.14 -9.30 16.30
CA ASN A 149 8.71 -8.78 15.04
C ASN A 149 9.04 -9.98 14.13
N PRO A 150 8.35 -10.16 12.99
CA PRO A 150 7.37 -9.23 12.42
C PRO A 150 6.07 -9.22 13.23
N ILE A 151 5.40 -8.07 13.22
CA ILE A 151 4.01 -7.98 13.68
C ILE A 151 3.15 -8.64 12.61
N THR A 152 2.57 -9.79 12.93
CA THR A 152 1.85 -10.61 11.95
C THR A 152 0.37 -10.65 12.28
N SER A 153 -0.47 -10.23 11.32
CA SER A 153 -1.93 -10.40 11.37
C SER A 153 -2.33 -11.82 11.76
N ASP A 154 -3.43 -11.98 12.48
CA ASP A 154 -3.94 -13.28 12.92
C ASP A 154 -4.40 -14.17 11.75
N THR A 155 -4.63 -13.60 10.56
CA THR A 155 -4.84 -14.32 9.29
C THR A 155 -3.54 -14.91 8.74
N GLY A 156 -2.42 -14.23 8.97
CA GLY A 156 -1.10 -14.54 8.43
C GLY A 156 -0.80 -13.86 7.08
N GLU A 157 -1.74 -13.09 6.54
CA GLU A 157 -1.61 -12.49 5.19
C GLU A 157 -0.87 -11.15 5.19
N ILE A 158 -0.82 -10.44 6.33
CA ILE A 158 -0.05 -9.21 6.49
C ILE A 158 1.04 -9.40 7.56
N SER A 159 2.27 -9.02 7.24
CA SER A 159 3.42 -8.96 8.16
C SER A 159 4.10 -7.60 8.08
N TRP A 160 4.32 -6.96 9.23
CA TRP A 160 5.09 -5.71 9.33
C TRP A 160 6.39 -5.95 10.09
N TRP A 161 7.51 -5.88 9.38
CA TRP A 161 8.85 -5.89 9.96
C TRP A 161 9.29 -4.49 10.34
N VAL A 162 9.77 -4.33 11.57
CA VAL A 162 10.36 -3.08 12.06
C VAL A 162 11.84 -3.32 12.32
N GLY A 163 12.70 -2.57 11.63
CA GLY A 163 14.15 -2.59 11.80
C GLY A 163 14.60 -1.66 12.92
N ASN A 164 15.77 -1.93 13.50
CA ASN A 164 16.35 -1.11 14.57
C ASN A 164 16.99 0.20 14.05
N ASP A 165 17.11 0.34 12.73
CA ASP A 165 17.77 1.41 12.00
C ASP A 165 16.76 2.31 11.25
N ASN A 166 15.53 2.41 11.78
CA ASN A 166 14.39 3.08 11.14
C ASN A 166 14.01 2.51 9.76
N THR A 167 14.46 1.29 9.45
CA THR A 167 13.97 0.55 8.29
C THR A 167 12.71 -0.23 8.65
N GLY A 168 11.96 -0.62 7.63
CA GLY A 168 10.74 -1.38 7.81
C GLY A 168 10.25 -1.94 6.50
N LEU A 169 9.50 -3.03 6.56
CA LEU A 169 8.93 -3.70 5.40
C LEU A 169 7.57 -4.27 5.77
N VAL A 170 6.54 -3.82 5.07
CA VAL A 170 5.21 -4.43 5.08
C VAL A 170 5.12 -5.41 3.91
N VAL A 171 4.72 -6.63 4.23
CA VAL A 171 4.46 -7.70 3.26
C VAL A 171 2.98 -8.06 3.34
N VAL A 172 2.29 -8.02 2.21
CA VAL A 172 0.95 -8.59 2.03
C VAL A 172 1.10 -9.80 1.12
N ASP A 173 0.65 -10.96 1.57
CA ASP A 173 0.77 -12.23 0.85
C ASP A 173 -0.58 -12.96 0.84
N SER A 174 -1.51 -12.44 0.04
CA SER A 174 -2.81 -13.06 -0.20
C SER A 174 -2.84 -13.76 -1.58
N PRO A 175 -3.82 -14.65 -1.84
CA PRO A 175 -3.90 -15.37 -3.11
C PRO A 175 -4.01 -14.47 -4.34
N ARG A 176 -4.71 -13.33 -4.23
CA ARG A 176 -5.01 -12.44 -5.38
C ARG A 176 -4.27 -11.11 -5.33
N TRP A 177 -3.68 -10.76 -4.20
CA TRP A 177 -2.98 -9.49 -4.00
C TRP A 177 -1.74 -9.66 -3.14
N GLN A 178 -0.58 -9.39 -3.74
CA GLN A 178 0.72 -9.52 -3.10
C GLN A 178 1.48 -8.20 -3.17
N THR A 179 1.99 -7.73 -2.03
CA THR A 179 2.59 -6.41 -1.92
C THR A 179 3.84 -6.44 -1.06
N LEU A 180 4.86 -5.68 -1.47
CA LEU A 180 6.03 -5.32 -0.69
C LEU A 180 6.09 -3.79 -0.60
N VAL A 181 6.01 -3.23 0.61
CA VAL A 181 6.10 -1.79 0.85
C VAL A 181 7.15 -1.51 1.90
N GLY A 182 8.15 -0.70 1.56
CA GLY A 182 9.18 -0.28 2.52
C GLY A 182 10.58 -0.37 1.97
N HIS A 183 11.52 -0.66 2.88
CA HIS A 183 12.93 -0.85 2.60
C HIS A 183 13.16 -2.25 2.01
N CYS A 184 12.91 -2.38 0.71
CA CYS A 184 12.86 -3.66 0.02
C CYS A 184 14.24 -4.29 -0.29
N GLN A 185 15.35 -3.64 0.09
CA GLN A 185 16.72 -4.12 -0.12
C GLN A 185 17.12 -5.19 0.91
N THR A 186 16.31 -6.24 1.02
CA THR A 186 16.44 -7.26 2.06
C THR A 186 15.97 -8.62 1.54
N ALA A 187 16.52 -9.70 2.09
CA ALA A 187 16.10 -11.08 1.79
C ALA A 187 14.63 -11.36 2.16
N ARG A 188 14.00 -10.46 2.92
CA ARG A 188 12.58 -10.50 3.30
C ARG A 188 11.64 -9.95 2.22
N GLY A 189 12.17 -9.30 1.17
CA GLY A 189 11.39 -8.74 0.05
C GLY A 189 10.82 -9.83 -0.87
N LYS A 190 9.91 -10.65 -0.34
CA LYS A 190 9.28 -11.76 -1.06
C LYS A 190 7.88 -12.09 -0.55
N THR A 191 7.07 -12.66 -1.43
CA THR A 191 5.75 -13.24 -1.16
C THR A 191 5.68 -14.66 -1.76
N ASN A 192 4.51 -15.29 -1.83
CA ASN A 192 4.40 -16.60 -2.47
C ASN A 192 4.73 -16.59 -3.97
N ASN A 193 4.45 -15.50 -4.70
CA ASN A 193 4.68 -15.42 -6.15
C ASN A 193 5.69 -14.37 -6.58
N LEU A 194 6.24 -13.58 -5.67
CA LEU A 194 7.11 -12.45 -6.01
C LEU A 194 8.42 -12.50 -5.23
N ARG A 195 9.54 -12.24 -5.93
CA ARG A 195 10.86 -11.95 -5.35
C ARG A 195 11.29 -10.59 -5.89
N LEU A 196 11.79 -9.72 -5.01
CA LEU A 196 12.20 -8.37 -5.39
C LEU A 196 13.69 -8.14 -5.16
N GLN A 197 14.37 -7.61 -6.17
CA GLN A 197 15.78 -7.20 -6.09
C GLN A 197 15.90 -5.79 -6.68
N VAL A 198 15.90 -4.77 -5.83
CA VAL A 198 15.86 -3.36 -6.25
C VAL A 198 17.00 -2.54 -5.69
N THR A 199 17.36 -1.48 -6.40
CA THR A 199 18.38 -0.51 -5.94
C THR A 199 17.78 0.68 -5.19
N ASN A 200 16.47 0.88 -5.23
CA ASN A 200 15.79 1.95 -4.48
C ASN A 200 15.86 1.66 -2.98
N SER A 201 16.08 2.70 -2.18
CA SER A 201 16.09 2.59 -0.71
C SER A 201 14.71 2.27 -0.14
N PHE A 202 13.66 2.80 -0.77
CA PHE A 202 12.27 2.60 -0.39
C PHE A 202 11.40 2.47 -1.65
N CYS A 203 10.47 1.53 -1.68
CA CYS A 203 9.49 1.43 -2.76
C CYS A 203 8.22 0.69 -2.30
N ALA A 204 7.18 0.78 -3.11
CA ALA A 204 5.95 0.02 -3.01
C ALA A 204 5.73 -0.76 -4.31
N VAL A 205 5.80 -2.08 -4.22
CA VAL A 205 5.59 -3.01 -5.34
C VAL A 205 4.36 -3.84 -5.04
N THR A 206 3.36 -3.79 -5.92
CA THR A 206 2.11 -4.54 -5.79
C THR A 206 1.87 -5.37 -7.04
N LEU A 207 1.58 -6.65 -6.86
CA LEU A 207 1.09 -7.55 -7.90
C LEU A 207 -0.34 -7.95 -7.55
N THR A 208 -1.28 -7.69 -8.45
CA THR A 208 -2.69 -8.04 -8.26
C THR A 208 -3.24 -8.81 -9.47
N SER A 209 -4.10 -9.78 -9.19
CA SER A 209 -4.90 -10.45 -10.21
C SER A 209 -6.04 -9.54 -10.67
N LEU A 210 -6.15 -9.33 -11.98
CA LEU A 210 -7.28 -8.62 -12.60
C LEU A 210 -8.50 -9.52 -12.81
N GLU A 211 -8.44 -10.77 -12.32
CA GLU A 211 -9.45 -11.80 -12.51
C GLU A 211 -9.81 -12.41 -11.14
N GLU A 212 -10.82 -13.29 -11.08
CA GLU A 212 -11.22 -13.93 -9.83
C GLU A 212 -10.22 -14.97 -9.32
N GLN A 213 -9.30 -15.41 -10.18
CA GLN A 213 -8.31 -16.44 -9.90
C GLN A 213 -7.13 -15.89 -9.09
N PRO A 214 -6.48 -16.74 -8.26
CA PRO A 214 -5.20 -16.41 -7.62
C PRO A 214 -4.12 -16.01 -8.63
N ILE A 215 -3.13 -15.24 -8.18
CA ILE A 215 -2.01 -14.75 -9.00
C ILE A 215 -1.35 -15.88 -9.81
N ALA A 216 -1.13 -17.05 -9.20
CA ALA A 216 -0.51 -18.20 -9.85
C ALA A 216 -1.31 -18.74 -11.07
N GLU A 217 -2.62 -18.47 -11.11
CA GLU A 217 -3.58 -19.06 -12.05
C GLU A 217 -4.29 -18.04 -12.95
N ALA A 218 -4.20 -16.74 -12.64
CA ALA A 218 -4.74 -15.67 -13.46
C ALA A 218 -3.96 -15.48 -14.78
N ASN A 219 -4.65 -15.06 -15.82
CA ASN A 219 -4.05 -14.76 -17.14
C ASN A 219 -3.65 -13.29 -17.26
N ARG A 220 -4.24 -12.41 -16.45
CA ARG A 220 -3.98 -10.98 -16.46
C ARG A 220 -3.65 -10.50 -15.06
N LEU A 221 -2.45 -9.95 -14.89
CA LEU A 221 -1.99 -9.34 -13.66
C LEU A 221 -1.66 -7.87 -13.90
N LEU A 222 -1.85 -7.05 -12.87
CA LEU A 222 -1.38 -5.67 -12.84
C LEU A 222 -0.26 -5.55 -11.82
N LEU A 223 0.87 -5.01 -12.24
CA LEU A 223 2.04 -4.76 -11.40
C LEU A 223 2.21 -3.25 -11.25
N THR A 224 2.17 -2.72 -10.03
CA THR A 224 2.65 -1.36 -9.74
C THR A 224 4.03 -1.42 -9.12
N ALA A 225 4.93 -0.54 -9.53
CA ALA A 225 6.26 -0.39 -8.97
C ALA A 225 6.53 1.11 -8.77
N CYS A 226 6.32 1.58 -7.54
CA CYS A 226 6.33 3.00 -7.20
C CYS A 226 7.42 3.35 -6.18
N SER A 227 8.05 4.50 -6.34
CA SER A 227 8.92 5.14 -5.34
C SER A 227 8.46 6.58 -5.13
N GLN A 228 9.38 7.52 -4.99
CA GLN A 228 9.12 8.95 -4.80
C GLN A 228 8.50 9.60 -6.03
N VAL A 229 7.70 10.63 -5.76
CA VAL A 229 7.14 11.56 -6.73
C VAL A 229 7.58 12.98 -6.36
N ALA A 230 7.80 13.82 -7.38
CA ALA A 230 8.25 15.20 -7.21
C ALA A 230 7.75 16.07 -8.37
N ASN A 231 7.67 17.38 -8.16
CA ASN A 231 7.61 18.34 -9.27
C ASN A 231 9.03 18.62 -9.79
N GLN A 232 9.17 18.97 -11.07
CA GLN A 232 10.49 19.30 -11.64
C GLN A 232 11.12 20.49 -10.94
N GLY A 233 12.37 20.31 -10.51
CA GLY A 233 13.14 21.36 -9.86
C GLY A 233 12.65 21.75 -8.46
N GLN A 234 11.78 20.95 -7.83
CA GLN A 234 11.39 21.23 -6.44
C GLN A 234 12.60 21.21 -5.50
N VAL A 235 12.53 22.03 -4.45
CA VAL A 235 13.60 22.15 -3.45
C VAL A 235 13.02 21.89 -2.07
N TRP A 236 13.56 20.88 -1.40
CA TRP A 236 13.24 20.57 -0.01
C TRP A 236 13.88 21.61 0.93
N ASN A 237 13.19 21.94 2.01
CA ASN A 237 13.83 22.63 3.13
C ASN A 237 14.92 21.74 3.76
N LYS A 238 15.79 22.36 4.56
CA LYS A 238 16.95 21.69 5.17
C LYS A 238 16.56 20.48 6.01
N GLU A 239 15.45 20.56 6.75
CA GLU A 239 14.95 19.52 7.64
C GLU A 239 14.19 18.39 6.91
N ARG A 240 13.96 18.54 5.59
CA ARG A 240 13.16 17.63 4.75
C ARG A 240 11.73 17.40 5.24
N THR A 241 11.13 18.43 5.84
CA THR A 241 9.74 18.42 6.33
C THR A 241 8.76 19.11 5.40
N SER A 242 9.24 19.96 4.48
CA SER A 242 8.43 20.66 3.47
C SER A 242 9.31 21.15 2.31
N LEU A 243 8.73 21.90 1.37
CA LEU A 243 9.43 22.51 0.23
C LEU A 243 9.68 24.00 0.45
N ASP A 244 10.90 24.45 0.13
CA ASP A 244 11.23 25.88 -0.05
C ASP A 244 10.80 26.35 -1.46
N ASP A 245 10.85 25.45 -2.45
CA ASP A 245 10.34 25.66 -3.81
C ASP A 245 9.50 24.46 -4.25
N TRP A 246 8.27 24.72 -4.67
CA TRP A 246 7.33 23.69 -5.15
C TRP A 246 7.69 23.13 -6.52
N GLY A 247 8.64 23.73 -7.24
CA GLY A 247 9.04 23.33 -8.56
C GLY A 247 7.97 23.65 -9.62
N LYS A 248 8.10 22.99 -10.76
CA LYS A 248 7.30 23.23 -11.98
C LYS A 248 6.77 21.92 -12.53
N SER A 249 5.86 22.02 -13.49
CA SER A 249 5.39 20.87 -14.26
C SER A 249 6.45 20.33 -15.24
N PRO A 250 6.21 19.11 -15.74
CA PRO A 250 5.31 18.10 -15.17
C PRO A 250 5.84 17.50 -13.86
N THR A 251 4.99 16.79 -13.15
CA THR A 251 5.43 15.86 -12.10
C THR A 251 6.36 14.78 -12.68
N VAL A 252 7.35 14.38 -11.90
CA VAL A 252 8.35 13.35 -12.20
C VAL A 252 8.36 12.30 -11.10
N ILE A 253 8.81 11.10 -11.45
CA ILE A 253 8.92 9.96 -10.53
C ILE A 253 10.37 9.52 -10.40
N GLU A 254 10.72 8.96 -9.25
CA GLU A 254 11.88 8.08 -9.12
C GLU A 254 11.49 6.68 -9.62
N PRO A 255 12.07 6.17 -10.73
CA PRO A 255 11.73 4.84 -11.22
C PRO A 255 12.22 3.76 -10.24
N VAL A 256 11.43 2.71 -10.06
CA VAL A 256 11.90 1.50 -9.38
C VAL A 256 12.85 0.77 -10.32
N LYS A 257 14.10 0.57 -9.90
CA LYS A 257 15.18 -0.03 -10.69
C LYS A 257 15.67 -1.33 -10.08
N GLY A 258 15.97 -2.30 -10.93
CA GLY A 258 16.43 -3.63 -10.56
C GLY A 258 15.65 -4.70 -11.31
N ALA A 259 15.20 -5.74 -10.61
CA ALA A 259 14.38 -6.78 -11.18
C ALA A 259 13.37 -7.35 -10.18
N LEU A 260 12.32 -7.91 -10.75
CA LEU A 260 11.33 -8.71 -10.06
C LEU A 260 11.33 -10.11 -10.68
N THR A 261 11.26 -11.15 -9.86
CA THR A 261 11.08 -12.53 -10.34
C THR A 261 9.72 -13.02 -9.91
N LEU A 262 8.89 -13.42 -10.89
CA LEU A 262 7.65 -14.14 -10.64
C LEU A 262 7.95 -15.63 -10.47
N VAL A 263 7.63 -16.16 -9.31
CA VAL A 263 7.86 -17.56 -8.94
C VAL A 263 6.53 -18.28 -8.74
N ASN A 264 6.57 -19.61 -8.76
CA ASN A 264 5.37 -20.45 -8.60
C ASN A 264 4.25 -20.11 -9.61
N MET A 265 4.64 -19.70 -10.82
CA MET A 265 3.74 -19.36 -11.92
C MET A 265 3.62 -20.54 -12.89
N LYS A 266 2.39 -20.97 -13.19
CA LYS A 266 2.12 -21.95 -14.26
C LYS A 266 2.03 -21.23 -15.62
N ALA A 267 3.15 -20.83 -16.20
CA ALA A 267 3.19 -20.06 -17.45
C ALA A 267 4.10 -20.72 -18.51
N ALA A 268 3.68 -20.62 -19.77
CA ALA A 268 4.47 -20.90 -20.98
C ALA A 268 5.22 -19.65 -21.47
N GLY A 269 4.67 -18.47 -21.18
CA GLY A 269 5.23 -17.16 -21.50
C GLY A 269 4.61 -16.07 -20.63
N ILE A 270 5.33 -14.96 -20.42
CA ILE A 270 4.80 -13.77 -19.74
C ILE A 270 5.15 -12.54 -20.59
N GLY A 271 4.14 -11.90 -21.14
CA GLY A 271 4.25 -10.59 -21.79
C GLY A 271 4.14 -9.48 -20.76
N VAL A 272 4.97 -8.44 -20.89
CA VAL A 272 5.01 -7.27 -20.00
C VAL A 272 4.84 -6.01 -20.83
N GLN A 273 3.76 -5.26 -20.58
CA GLN A 273 3.47 -3.99 -21.22
C GLN A 273 3.56 -2.86 -20.19
N PRO A 274 4.57 -1.97 -20.26
CA PRO A 274 4.57 -0.74 -19.48
C PRO A 274 3.35 0.12 -19.82
N LEU A 275 2.81 0.82 -18.82
CA LEU A 275 1.63 1.68 -19.00
C LEU A 275 1.98 3.16 -18.72
N ASP A 276 1.27 4.09 -19.34
CA ASP A 276 1.33 5.51 -19.00
C ASP A 276 0.50 5.84 -17.76
N ALA A 277 0.48 7.10 -17.32
CA ALA A 277 -0.28 7.53 -16.14
C ALA A 277 -1.82 7.33 -16.27
N GLU A 278 -2.32 7.13 -17.49
CA GLU A 278 -3.75 6.86 -17.78
C GLU A 278 -4.04 5.36 -17.90
N GLY A 279 -3.02 4.50 -17.73
CA GLY A 279 -3.16 3.05 -17.82
C GLY A 279 -3.16 2.52 -19.26
N ARG A 280 -2.74 3.34 -20.23
CA ARG A 280 -2.64 2.94 -21.64
C ARG A 280 -1.23 2.40 -21.93
N PRO A 281 -1.06 1.51 -22.93
CA PRO A 281 0.26 1.02 -23.33
C PRO A 281 1.25 2.17 -23.62
N GLN A 282 2.42 2.12 -22.98
CA GLN A 282 3.53 3.04 -23.19
C GLN A 282 4.78 2.27 -23.57
N GLY A 283 5.43 2.67 -24.67
CA GLY A 283 6.64 2.02 -25.15
C GLY A 283 6.39 0.58 -25.63
N ALA A 284 7.48 -0.13 -25.93
CA ALA A 284 7.42 -1.50 -26.43
C ALA A 284 7.12 -2.49 -25.29
N ALA A 285 6.20 -3.42 -25.55
CA ALA A 285 6.07 -4.63 -24.74
C ALA A 285 7.34 -5.50 -24.86
N PHE A 286 7.62 -6.27 -23.82
CA PHE A 286 8.72 -7.24 -23.81
C PHE A 286 8.30 -8.53 -23.11
N ALA A 287 9.00 -9.62 -23.40
CA ALA A 287 8.78 -10.89 -22.71
C ALA A 287 9.61 -10.95 -21.43
N ALA A 288 9.06 -11.51 -20.36
CA ALA A 288 9.83 -11.88 -19.17
C ALA A 288 10.81 -13.00 -19.53
N GLU A 289 12.00 -12.97 -18.93
CA GLU A 289 13.04 -13.97 -19.16
C GLU A 289 12.86 -15.15 -18.22
N LYS A 290 12.82 -16.38 -18.74
CA LYS A 290 12.72 -17.58 -17.91
C LYS A 290 14.10 -17.98 -17.40
N ASN A 291 14.23 -18.20 -16.09
CA ASN A 291 15.42 -18.75 -15.44
C ASN A 291 15.04 -19.91 -14.50
N ASP A 292 16.02 -20.43 -13.75
CA ASP A 292 15.82 -21.57 -12.84
C ASP A 292 14.89 -21.25 -11.65
N GLU A 293 14.77 -19.98 -11.26
CA GLU A 293 13.91 -19.54 -10.14
C GLU A 293 12.48 -19.23 -10.60
N GLY A 294 12.30 -18.73 -11.82
CA GLY A 294 11.01 -18.30 -12.34
C GLY A 294 11.12 -17.38 -13.56
N TRP A 295 10.25 -16.36 -13.62
CA TRP A 295 10.18 -15.40 -14.71
C TRP A 295 10.71 -14.03 -14.26
N LEU A 296 11.87 -13.66 -14.76
CA LEU A 296 12.55 -12.41 -14.47
C LEU A 296 11.98 -11.26 -15.31
N ILE A 297 11.64 -10.17 -14.64
CA ILE A 297 11.13 -8.94 -15.22
C ILE A 297 12.08 -7.80 -14.81
N PRO A 298 12.91 -7.26 -15.72
CA PRO A 298 13.73 -6.10 -15.43
C PRO A 298 12.85 -4.85 -15.21
N LEU A 299 13.16 -4.09 -14.16
CA LEU A 299 12.45 -2.86 -13.79
C LEU A 299 13.31 -1.63 -14.05
N GLY A 300 12.67 -0.54 -14.43
CA GLY A 300 13.31 0.77 -14.61
C GLY A 300 13.91 1.04 -15.99
N ASN A 301 13.84 0.08 -16.93
CA ASN A 301 14.22 0.31 -18.33
C ASN A 301 13.28 1.30 -19.02
N THR A 302 11.97 1.11 -18.82
CA THR A 302 10.94 2.11 -19.18
C THR A 302 10.51 2.82 -17.91
N VAL A 303 10.50 4.16 -17.94
CA VAL A 303 10.01 4.99 -16.84
C VAL A 303 8.49 4.91 -16.81
N THR A 304 7.96 4.17 -15.84
CA THR A 304 6.52 4.01 -15.57
C THR A 304 6.31 3.64 -14.09
N THR A 305 5.09 3.82 -13.58
CA THR A 305 4.64 3.37 -12.28
C THR A 305 3.96 1.99 -12.30
N TRP A 306 3.58 1.48 -13.48
CA TRP A 306 2.81 0.22 -13.57
C TRP A 306 2.87 -0.48 -14.94
N TYR A 307 2.61 -1.78 -14.93
CA TYR A 307 2.74 -2.70 -16.05
C TYR A 307 1.53 -3.65 -16.09
N LEU A 308 0.99 -3.91 -17.29
CA LEU A 308 0.09 -5.02 -17.54
C LEU A 308 0.92 -6.27 -17.85
N LEU A 309 0.62 -7.38 -17.17
CA LEU A 309 1.25 -8.67 -17.41
C LEU A 309 0.21 -9.62 -18.00
N THR A 310 0.56 -10.23 -19.14
CA THR A 310 -0.26 -11.24 -19.81
C THR A 310 0.44 -12.58 -19.70
N ILE A 311 -0.23 -13.56 -19.10
CA ILE A 311 0.31 -14.91 -18.85
C ILE A 311 -0.21 -15.84 -19.94
N GLU A 312 0.72 -16.39 -20.72
CA GLU A 312 0.44 -17.44 -21.69
C GLU A 312 0.55 -18.80 -20.98
N ARG A 313 -0.42 -19.70 -21.22
CA ARG A 313 -0.43 -21.05 -20.63
C ARG A 313 -0.48 -22.09 -21.73
N ASP A 314 0.09 -23.26 -21.48
CA ASP A 314 0.05 -24.38 -22.42
C ASP A 314 -1.42 -24.74 -22.72
N GLY A 315 -1.86 -24.50 -23.96
CA GLY A 315 -3.22 -24.82 -24.43
C GLY A 315 -4.18 -23.65 -24.63
N THR A 316 -3.81 -22.40 -24.30
CA THR A 316 -4.58 -21.22 -24.74
C THR A 316 -4.05 -20.73 -26.07
N SER A 317 -4.77 -21.05 -27.15
CA SER A 317 -4.59 -20.40 -28.46
C SER A 317 -4.80 -18.90 -28.30
N SER A 318 -3.81 -18.11 -28.69
CA SER A 318 -3.92 -16.65 -28.80
C SER A 318 -5.02 -16.31 -29.82
N PHE A 319 -6.04 -15.59 -29.37
CA PHE A 319 -6.92 -14.88 -30.29
C PHE A 319 -6.29 -13.53 -30.62
N GLU A 320 -6.16 -13.29 -31.92
CA GLU A 320 -5.79 -12.03 -32.57
C GLU A 320 -6.65 -10.84 -32.11
#